data_AF-A0A6N9DLQ0-F1
#
_entry.id   AF-A0A6N9DLQ0-F1
#
_cell.length_a   1.000
_cell.length_b   1.000
_cell.length_c   1.000
_cell.angle_alpha   90.00
_cell.angle_beta   90.00
_cell.angle_gamma   90.00
#
_symmetry.space_group_name_H-M   'P 1'
#
loop_
_entity.id
_entity.type
_entity.pdbx_description
1 polymer ?
#
loop_
_entity_poly.entity_id
_entity_poly.type
_entity_poly.pdbx_seq_one_letter_code
_entity_poly.pdbx_strand_id
1 'polypeptide(L)'
;MARIQNYQGRSDGGYTRVVGDAALGKLLSRTQSAIIAAGTELEKTVYREVDEQGRAVTDLDAFLEAPTSSAGAYLVNKRSIKKSQRVRIGRSEPDLVIFDTEQRHVYIVELKDGDMFDTKKVDGELNTLITFQNAISPHIPYMTSIHFCSFNQTDKAQIISGFKGKIDENQAMTGAELCQILRIDYEKILQQRMSDAAANRAFFIDELLKDPMIRKDIIEILIAAAETSRRSR
;
A
#
# COMPACT_ATOMS: atom_id res chain seq x y z
N MET A 1 8.54 3.62 1.52
CA MET A 1 7.89 3.87 0.21
C MET A 1 8.83 3.45 -0.91
N ALA A 2 8.30 2.93 -2.02
CA ALA A 2 9.13 2.56 -3.17
C ALA A 2 9.96 3.75 -3.69
N ARG A 3 11.23 3.51 -4.03
CA ARG A 3 12.18 4.55 -4.46
C ARG A 3 12.21 4.68 -5.98
N ILE A 4 11.98 5.87 -6.54
CA ILE A 4 11.98 6.13 -8.00
C ILE A 4 13.28 5.66 -8.63
N GLN A 5 14.40 5.91 -7.94
CA GLN A 5 15.74 5.55 -8.41
C GLN A 5 15.91 4.06 -8.70
N ASN A 6 15.14 3.18 -8.06
CA ASN A 6 15.25 1.72 -8.19
C ASN A 6 14.58 1.18 -9.47
N TYR A 7 13.85 2.00 -10.20
CA TYR A 7 13.15 1.60 -11.41
C TYR A 7 13.88 2.08 -12.66
N GLN A 8 13.90 1.24 -13.70
CA GLN A 8 14.52 1.57 -14.98
C GLN A 8 13.65 2.52 -15.83
N GLY A 9 12.33 2.30 -15.83
CA GLY A 9 11.38 3.01 -16.69
C GLY A 9 11.56 2.73 -18.18
N ARG A 10 10.67 3.29 -18.99
CA ARG A 10 10.65 3.12 -20.44
C ARG A 10 10.91 4.45 -21.14
N SER A 11 11.80 4.47 -22.12
CA SER A 11 12.04 5.62 -22.99
C SER A 11 11.07 5.69 -24.19
N ASP A 12 10.24 4.66 -24.35
CA ASP A 12 9.22 4.54 -25.39
C ASP A 12 7.79 4.60 -24.80
N GLY A 13 6.80 4.88 -25.65
CA GLY A 13 5.39 4.73 -25.31
C GLY A 13 4.65 6.03 -24.97
N GLY A 14 3.61 5.90 -24.14
CA GLY A 14 2.63 6.97 -23.89
C GLY A 14 3.24 8.23 -23.28
N TYR A 15 4.08 8.07 -22.24
CA TYR A 15 4.72 9.20 -21.57
C TYR A 15 5.59 10.02 -22.53
N THR A 16 6.46 9.36 -23.31
CA THR A 16 7.30 10.02 -24.33
C THR A 16 6.48 10.76 -25.37
N ARG A 17 5.36 10.19 -25.85
CA ARG A 17 4.48 10.85 -26.84
C ARG A 17 3.75 12.07 -26.27
N VAL A 18 3.37 12.04 -24.99
CA VAL A 18 2.66 13.14 -24.34
C VAL A 18 3.57 14.35 -24.13
N VAL A 19 4.80 14.10 -23.66
CA VAL A 19 5.75 15.18 -23.36
C VAL A 19 6.66 15.56 -24.53
N GLY A 20 6.71 14.74 -25.59
CA GLY A 20 7.59 14.95 -26.73
C GLY A 20 9.08 14.73 -26.43
N ASP A 21 9.41 14.18 -25.25
CA ASP A 21 10.79 14.01 -24.78
C ASP A 21 11.01 12.61 -24.17
N ALA A 22 12.06 11.93 -24.62
CA ALA A 22 12.35 10.55 -24.23
C ALA A 22 12.95 10.43 -22.82
N ALA A 23 13.74 11.41 -22.38
CA ALA A 23 14.37 11.41 -21.06
C ALA A 23 13.32 11.69 -19.97
N LEU A 24 12.49 12.71 -20.18
CA LEU A 24 11.35 13.04 -19.31
C LEU A 24 10.30 11.94 -19.34
N GLY A 25 9.98 11.39 -20.51
CA GLY A 25 9.09 10.24 -20.64
C GLY A 25 9.57 9.05 -19.80
N LYS A 26 10.87 8.77 -19.80
CA LYS A 26 11.50 7.74 -18.95
C LYS A 26 11.37 8.06 -17.46
N LEU A 27 11.64 9.30 -17.04
CA LEU A 27 11.51 9.71 -15.64
C LEU A 27 10.07 9.56 -15.12
N LEU A 28 9.08 9.95 -15.92
CA LEU A 28 7.66 9.76 -15.61
C LEU A 28 7.30 8.27 -15.50
N SER A 29 7.79 7.45 -16.42
CA SER A 29 7.60 5.99 -16.37
C SER A 29 8.19 5.35 -15.11
N ARG A 30 9.37 5.80 -14.65
CA ARG A 30 9.98 5.36 -13.38
C ARG A 30 9.12 5.75 -12.19
N THR A 31 8.62 6.98 -12.20
CA THR A 31 7.73 7.50 -11.15
C THR A 31 6.46 6.66 -11.05
N GLN A 32 5.82 6.36 -12.18
CA GLN A 32 4.66 5.45 -12.23
C GLN A 32 5.00 4.06 -11.67
N SER A 33 6.16 3.50 -12.02
CA SER A 33 6.59 2.19 -11.53
C SER A 33 6.74 2.19 -10.01
N ALA A 34 7.31 3.26 -9.44
CA ALA A 34 7.43 3.44 -8.00
C ALA A 34 6.06 3.58 -7.33
N ILE A 35 5.12 4.32 -7.92
CA ILE A 35 3.75 4.46 -7.40
C ILE A 35 3.06 3.08 -7.34
N ILE A 36 3.15 2.29 -8.41
CA ILE A 36 2.56 0.94 -8.44
C ILE A 36 3.14 0.06 -7.34
N ALA A 37 4.46 0.10 -7.15
CA ALA A 37 5.14 -0.71 -6.15
C ALA A 37 4.97 -0.20 -4.71
N ALA A 38 4.48 1.02 -4.50
CA ALA A 38 4.34 1.60 -3.16
C ALA A 38 3.42 0.76 -2.26
N GLY A 39 2.35 0.17 -2.81
CA GLY A 39 1.46 -0.75 -2.08
C GLY A 39 2.19 -2.01 -1.62
N THR A 40 2.90 -2.68 -2.53
CA THR A 40 3.67 -3.88 -2.18
C THR A 40 4.80 -3.59 -1.17
N GLU A 41 5.44 -2.42 -1.26
CA GLU A 41 6.44 -2.01 -0.27
C GLU A 41 5.83 -1.70 1.11
N LEU A 42 4.58 -1.23 1.15
CA LEU A 42 3.83 -1.06 2.39
C LEU A 42 3.54 -2.41 3.04
N GLU A 43 3.02 -3.39 2.29
CA GLU A 43 2.79 -4.75 2.78
C GLU A 43 4.06 -5.35 3.41
N LYS A 44 5.20 -5.23 2.71
CA LYS A 44 6.50 -5.70 3.22
C LYS A 44 6.94 -4.99 4.49
N THR A 45 6.67 -3.69 4.58
CA THR A 45 7.05 -2.89 5.76
C THR A 45 6.23 -3.32 6.97
N VAL A 46 4.91 -3.43 6.83
CA VAL A 46 4.04 -3.93 7.90
C VAL A 46 4.45 -5.34 8.32
N TYR A 47 4.70 -6.23 7.36
CA TYR A 47 5.14 -7.58 7.67
C TYR A 47 6.47 -7.62 8.43
N ARG A 48 7.47 -6.83 7.99
CA ARG A 48 8.78 -6.76 8.65
C ARG A 48 8.67 -6.29 10.10
N GLU A 49 7.87 -5.27 10.38
CA GLU A 49 7.67 -4.77 11.75
C GLU A 49 7.05 -5.83 12.68
N VAL A 50 6.18 -6.71 12.15
CA VAL A 50 5.60 -7.82 12.90
C VAL A 50 6.58 -9.00 13.04
N ASP A 51 7.37 -9.27 12.00
CA ASP A 51 8.40 -10.32 11.96
C ASP A 51 9.56 -10.04 12.92
N GLU A 52 10.00 -8.78 13.02
CA GLU A 52 11.00 -8.32 14.00
C GLU A 52 10.57 -8.59 15.46
N GLN A 53 9.27 -8.74 15.70
CA GLN A 53 8.71 -9.10 17.01
C GLN A 53 8.41 -10.60 17.14
N GLY A 54 8.77 -11.43 16.15
CA GLY A 54 8.55 -12.88 16.16
C GLY A 54 7.08 -13.30 16.00
N ARG A 55 6.22 -12.42 15.47
CA ARG A 55 4.78 -12.65 15.34
C ARG A 55 4.32 -12.90 13.90
N ALA A 56 5.24 -12.98 12.96
CA ALA A 56 4.93 -13.33 11.58
C ALA A 56 4.74 -14.85 11.41
N VAL A 57 3.74 -15.24 10.65
CA VAL A 57 3.39 -16.63 10.38
C VAL A 57 3.76 -16.96 8.94
N THR A 58 4.81 -17.78 8.77
CA THR A 58 5.30 -18.18 7.46
C THR A 58 4.58 -19.41 6.89
N ASP A 59 3.93 -20.19 7.74
CA ASP A 59 3.17 -21.40 7.38
C ASP A 59 1.78 -21.36 8.04
N LEU A 60 0.75 -21.09 7.24
CA LEU A 60 -0.63 -21.00 7.73
C LEU A 60 -1.16 -22.36 8.19
N ASP A 61 -0.83 -23.44 7.48
CA ASP A 61 -1.40 -24.76 7.77
C ASP A 61 -0.86 -25.26 9.12
N ALA A 62 0.45 -25.12 9.35
CA ALA A 62 1.06 -25.45 10.63
C ALA A 62 0.50 -24.60 11.78
N PHE A 63 0.27 -23.30 11.56
CA PHE A 63 -0.32 -22.41 12.56
C PHE A 63 -1.77 -22.80 12.90
N LEU A 64 -2.56 -23.26 11.93
CA LEU A 64 -3.93 -23.73 12.16
C LEU A 64 -3.98 -25.08 12.89
N GLU A 65 -2.99 -25.95 12.68
CA GLU A 65 -2.88 -27.24 13.37
C GLU A 65 -2.51 -27.10 14.85
N ALA A 66 -1.55 -26.22 15.13
CA ALA A 66 -1.06 -25.97 16.48
C ALA A 66 -0.97 -24.46 16.72
N PRO A 67 -2.11 -23.78 16.95
CA PRO A 67 -2.10 -22.36 17.26
C PRO A 67 -1.26 -22.09 18.51
N THR A 68 -0.50 -21.00 18.47
CA THR A 68 0.21 -20.48 19.65
C THR A 68 -0.76 -20.24 20.81
N SER A 69 -0.33 -20.62 22.03
CA SER A 69 -1.04 -20.31 23.27
C SER A 69 -0.71 -18.91 23.81
N SER A 70 0.29 -18.25 23.24
CA SER A 70 0.70 -16.91 23.67
C SER A 70 -0.28 -15.87 23.14
N ALA A 71 -0.73 -14.99 24.04
CA ALA A 71 -1.59 -13.87 23.67
C ALA A 71 -0.86 -12.89 22.76
N GLY A 72 -1.54 -12.45 21.70
CA GLY A 72 -1.01 -11.49 20.74
C GLY A 72 -1.67 -11.56 19.38
N ALA A 73 -1.28 -10.62 18.51
CA ALA A 73 -1.68 -10.56 17.11
C ALA A 73 -0.60 -11.15 16.21
N TYR A 74 -0.96 -12.15 15.41
CA TYR A 74 -0.06 -12.87 14.52
C TYR A 74 -0.43 -12.62 13.07
N LEU A 75 0.55 -12.26 12.24
CA LEU A 75 0.31 -11.83 10.87
C LEU A 75 0.71 -12.91 9.86
N VAL A 76 -0.23 -13.30 9.01
CA VAL A 76 0.00 -14.13 7.84
C VAL A 76 -0.04 -13.24 6.60
N ASN A 77 1.01 -13.29 5.78
CA ASN A 77 1.05 -12.56 4.52
C ASN A 77 0.43 -13.35 3.36
N LYS A 78 0.13 -12.65 2.27
CA LYS A 78 -0.36 -13.22 1.00
C LYS A 78 0.42 -14.43 0.51
N ARG A 79 1.76 -14.44 0.66
CA ARG A 79 2.61 -15.56 0.18
C ARG A 79 2.36 -16.83 1.00
N SER A 80 2.20 -16.72 2.30
CA SER A 80 1.92 -17.84 3.18
C SER A 80 0.48 -18.35 3.02
N ILE A 81 -0.47 -17.44 2.78
CA ILE A 81 -1.85 -17.79 2.44
C ILE A 81 -1.89 -18.62 1.14
N LYS A 82 -1.21 -18.17 0.09
CA LYS A 82 -1.13 -18.89 -1.21
C LYS A 82 -0.58 -20.31 -1.13
N LYS A 83 0.26 -20.59 -0.14
CA LYS A 83 0.87 -21.91 0.05
C LYS A 83 -0.04 -22.89 0.79
N SER A 84 -1.03 -22.38 1.54
CA SER A 84 -1.96 -23.18 2.31
C SER A 84 -2.69 -24.18 1.41
N GLN A 85 -2.74 -25.43 1.87
CA GLN A 85 -3.52 -26.50 1.27
C GLN A 85 -4.91 -26.60 1.91
N ARG A 86 -5.05 -26.11 3.16
CA ARG A 86 -6.30 -26.14 3.93
C ARG A 86 -7.26 -25.02 3.51
N VAL A 87 -6.74 -23.82 3.30
CA VAL A 87 -7.52 -22.61 2.97
C VAL A 87 -7.22 -22.20 1.53
N ARG A 88 -7.68 -23.00 0.58
CA ARG A 88 -7.48 -22.75 -0.86
C ARG A 88 -8.65 -22.00 -1.48
N ILE A 89 -8.37 -20.81 -1.97
CA ILE A 89 -9.35 -19.97 -2.69
C ILE A 89 -8.78 -19.47 -4.03
N GLY A 90 -8.60 -20.38 -4.98
CA GLY A 90 -8.40 -20.02 -6.39
C GLY A 90 -7.30 -18.98 -6.66
N ARG A 91 -7.67 -17.84 -7.28
CA ARG A 91 -6.74 -16.88 -7.90
C ARG A 91 -6.48 -15.59 -7.11
N SER A 92 -7.30 -15.27 -6.11
CA SER A 92 -7.21 -14.01 -5.38
C SER A 92 -7.31 -14.29 -3.90
N GLU A 93 -6.41 -13.69 -3.13
CA GLU A 93 -6.29 -13.84 -1.69
C GLU A 93 -6.15 -12.46 -1.04
N PRO A 94 -6.58 -12.30 0.23
CA PRO A 94 -6.31 -11.08 1.00
C PRO A 94 -4.80 -10.80 1.09
N ASP A 95 -4.46 -9.53 1.27
CA ASP A 95 -3.07 -9.14 1.46
C ASP A 95 -2.54 -9.57 2.84
N LEU A 96 -3.38 -9.41 3.87
CA LEU A 96 -3.06 -9.72 5.26
C LEU A 96 -4.17 -10.54 5.93
N VAL A 97 -3.78 -11.49 6.77
CA VAL A 97 -4.68 -12.17 7.71
C VAL A 97 -4.05 -12.09 9.09
N ILE A 98 -4.80 -11.56 10.06
CA ILE A 98 -4.30 -11.30 11.41
C ILE A 98 -5.08 -12.14 12.39
N PHE A 99 -4.38 -13.00 13.12
CA PHE A 99 -4.94 -13.78 14.22
C PHE A 99 -4.68 -13.05 15.54
N ASP A 100 -5.70 -12.39 16.08
CA ASP A 100 -5.67 -11.87 17.45
C ASP A 100 -6.17 -12.95 18.41
N THR A 101 -5.22 -13.63 19.03
CA THR A 101 -5.48 -14.72 19.97
C THR A 101 -6.07 -14.23 21.29
N GLU A 102 -5.86 -12.96 21.65
CA GLU A 102 -6.38 -12.37 22.88
C GLU A 102 -7.85 -11.99 22.71
N GLN A 103 -8.19 -11.35 21.59
CA GLN A 103 -9.58 -11.00 21.24
C GLN A 103 -10.35 -12.17 20.62
N ARG A 104 -9.69 -13.30 20.35
CA ARG A 104 -10.26 -14.48 19.65
C ARG A 104 -10.89 -14.10 18.31
N HIS A 105 -10.18 -13.26 17.54
CA HIS A 105 -10.67 -12.67 16.30
C HIS A 105 -9.65 -12.83 15.17
N VAL A 106 -10.12 -13.06 13.96
CA VAL A 106 -9.31 -13.10 12.74
C VAL A 106 -9.73 -11.97 11.80
N TYR A 107 -8.82 -11.04 11.56
CA TYR A 107 -9.02 -9.92 10.65
C TYR A 107 -8.51 -10.30 9.26
N ILE A 108 -9.38 -10.20 8.26
CA ILE A 108 -9.08 -10.45 6.86
C ILE A 108 -8.99 -9.09 6.17
N VAL A 109 -7.78 -8.67 5.80
CA VAL A 109 -7.53 -7.28 5.43
C VAL A 109 -6.99 -7.17 4.00
N GLU A 110 -7.65 -6.34 3.20
CA GLU A 110 -7.10 -5.81 1.96
C GLU A 110 -6.38 -4.49 2.27
N LEU A 111 -5.08 -4.39 1.93
CA LEU A 111 -4.25 -3.25 2.31
C LEU A 111 -4.03 -2.32 1.13
N LYS A 112 -4.39 -1.06 1.31
CA LYS A 112 -4.27 -0.01 0.30
C LYS A 112 -3.42 1.13 0.83
N ASP A 113 -2.61 1.73 -0.06
CA ASP A 113 -1.75 2.85 0.30
C ASP A 113 -2.57 4.14 0.54
N GLY A 114 -3.64 4.34 -0.21
CA GLY A 114 -4.56 5.48 -0.10
C GLY A 114 -6.00 5.07 -0.38
N ASP A 115 -6.89 6.05 -0.57
CA ASP A 115 -8.36 5.89 -0.58
C ASP A 115 -9.04 6.15 -1.94
N MET A 116 -8.32 6.55 -2.98
CA MET A 116 -8.92 6.79 -4.30
C MET A 116 -8.97 5.51 -5.15
N PHE A 117 -10.15 4.88 -5.29
CA PHE A 117 -10.32 3.60 -5.97
C PHE A 117 -11.09 3.66 -7.29
N ASP A 118 -10.66 2.81 -8.24
CA ASP A 118 -11.48 2.46 -9.40
C ASP A 118 -12.59 1.49 -8.98
N THR A 119 -13.84 1.95 -9.09
CA THR A 119 -15.07 1.22 -8.72
C THR A 119 -15.15 -0.22 -9.21
N LYS A 120 -14.62 -0.52 -10.40
CA LYS A 120 -14.77 -1.87 -10.98
C LYS A 120 -13.95 -2.92 -10.23
N LYS A 121 -12.97 -2.50 -9.43
CA LYS A 121 -12.11 -3.39 -8.66
C LYS A 121 -12.70 -3.74 -7.29
N VAL A 122 -13.46 -2.82 -6.69
CA VAL A 122 -13.97 -2.95 -5.31
C VAL A 122 -14.87 -4.16 -5.12
N ASP A 123 -15.87 -4.37 -5.99
CA ASP A 123 -16.79 -5.51 -5.86
C ASP A 123 -16.05 -6.86 -6.01
N GLY A 124 -15.01 -6.91 -6.86
CA GLY A 124 -14.17 -8.11 -7.03
C GLY A 124 -13.29 -8.39 -5.81
N GLU A 125 -12.74 -7.34 -5.19
CA GLU A 125 -11.95 -7.44 -3.97
C GLU A 125 -12.84 -7.89 -2.80
N LEU A 126 -14.01 -7.29 -2.59
CA LEU A 126 -14.93 -7.70 -1.53
C LEU A 126 -15.36 -9.17 -1.66
N ASN A 127 -15.74 -9.61 -2.87
CA ASN A 127 -16.09 -11.00 -3.12
C ASN A 127 -14.91 -11.96 -2.84
N THR A 128 -13.68 -11.53 -3.10
CA THR A 128 -12.47 -12.29 -2.76
C THR A 128 -12.36 -12.48 -1.25
N LEU A 129 -12.50 -11.41 -0.47
CA LEU A 129 -12.39 -11.45 0.99
C LEU A 129 -13.49 -12.30 1.62
N ILE A 130 -14.73 -12.20 1.12
CA ILE A 130 -15.87 -13.05 1.55
C ILE A 130 -15.58 -14.52 1.25
N THR A 131 -15.07 -14.82 0.06
CA THR A 131 -14.71 -16.19 -0.32
C THR A 131 -13.62 -16.74 0.60
N PHE A 132 -12.60 -15.94 0.93
CA PHE A 132 -11.58 -16.31 1.91
C PHE A 132 -12.16 -16.54 3.30
N GLN A 133 -13.00 -15.62 3.77
CA GLN A 133 -13.64 -15.71 5.09
C GLN A 133 -14.42 -17.02 5.24
N ASN A 134 -15.21 -17.38 4.23
CA ASN A 134 -15.98 -18.64 4.22
C ASN A 134 -15.07 -19.87 4.19
N ALA A 135 -13.92 -19.79 3.52
CA ALA A 135 -12.95 -20.89 3.46
C ALA A 135 -12.18 -21.07 4.78
N ILE A 136 -11.81 -20.00 5.47
CA ILE A 136 -11.01 -20.09 6.71
C ILE A 136 -11.85 -20.36 7.96
N SER A 137 -13.07 -19.81 8.04
CA SER A 137 -13.90 -19.85 9.24
C SER A 137 -14.14 -21.27 9.80
N PRO A 138 -14.35 -22.32 8.99
CA PRO A 138 -14.52 -23.69 9.49
C PRO A 138 -13.27 -24.28 10.17
N HIS A 139 -12.10 -23.68 9.96
CA HIS A 139 -10.82 -24.19 10.46
C HIS A 139 -10.33 -23.47 11.72
N ILE A 140 -11.09 -22.50 12.23
CA ILE A 140 -10.66 -21.63 13.34
C ILE A 140 -11.76 -21.49 14.39
N PRO A 141 -11.43 -21.47 15.69
CA PRO A 141 -12.39 -21.22 16.76
C PRO A 141 -12.48 -19.72 17.11
N TYR A 142 -12.46 -18.87 16.09
CA TYR A 142 -12.40 -17.40 16.19
C TYR A 142 -13.49 -16.73 15.36
N MET A 143 -13.92 -15.54 15.78
CA MET A 143 -14.75 -14.69 14.92
C MET A 143 -13.92 -14.17 13.75
N THR A 144 -14.57 -13.85 12.63
CA THR A 144 -13.91 -13.29 11.45
C THR A 144 -14.55 -11.98 11.03
N SER A 145 -13.74 -11.04 10.54
CA SER A 145 -14.23 -9.82 9.90
C SER A 145 -13.38 -9.45 8.70
N ILE A 146 -13.99 -8.73 7.77
CA ILE A 146 -13.35 -8.24 6.55
C ILE A 146 -13.12 -6.75 6.70
N HIS A 147 -11.92 -6.29 6.36
CA HIS A 147 -11.57 -4.88 6.39
C HIS A 147 -10.82 -4.43 5.14
N PHE A 148 -11.10 -3.21 4.73
CA PHE A 148 -10.34 -2.47 3.73
C PHE A 148 -9.55 -1.38 4.45
N CYS A 149 -8.23 -1.57 4.50
CA CYS A 149 -7.33 -0.65 5.17
C CYS A 149 -6.76 0.37 4.20
N SER A 150 -7.14 1.65 4.32
CA SER A 150 -6.47 2.75 3.61
C SER A 150 -5.42 3.36 4.53
N PHE A 151 -4.17 2.93 4.40
CA PHE A 151 -3.15 3.13 5.44
C PHE A 151 -2.85 4.60 5.76
N ASN A 152 -2.77 5.46 4.74
CA ASN A 152 -2.48 6.89 4.92
C ASN A 152 -3.76 7.75 5.11
N GLN A 153 -4.96 7.15 5.10
CA GLN A 153 -6.22 7.86 5.35
C GLN A 153 -6.60 7.74 6.83
N THR A 154 -6.91 8.87 7.46
CA THR A 154 -7.25 8.96 8.89
C THR A 154 -8.75 9.07 9.13
N ASP A 155 -9.53 9.39 8.10
CA ASP A 155 -10.98 9.52 8.15
C ASP A 155 -11.66 8.35 7.44
N LYS A 156 -12.36 7.50 8.20
CA LYS A 156 -13.13 6.37 7.65
C LYS A 156 -14.21 6.81 6.68
N ALA A 157 -14.80 8.00 6.84
CA ALA A 157 -15.80 8.50 5.90
C ALA A 157 -15.18 8.73 4.51
N GLN A 158 -13.93 9.19 4.44
CA GLN A 158 -13.19 9.31 3.17
C GLN A 158 -12.88 7.95 2.57
N ILE A 159 -12.54 6.95 3.40
CA ILE A 159 -12.35 5.56 2.94
C ILE A 159 -13.64 5.06 2.29
N ILE A 160 -14.78 5.14 3.00
CA ILE A 160 -16.09 4.71 2.49
C ILE A 160 -16.44 5.44 1.20
N SER A 161 -16.22 6.76 1.14
CA SER A 161 -16.43 7.59 -0.05
C SER A 161 -15.56 7.14 -1.23
N GLY A 162 -14.28 6.85 -0.97
CA GLY A 162 -13.32 6.31 -1.93
C GLY A 162 -13.71 4.97 -2.51
N PHE A 163 -14.30 4.10 -1.67
CA PHE A 163 -14.94 2.84 -2.08
C PHE A 163 -16.37 3.04 -2.62
N LYS A 164 -16.82 4.29 -2.79
CA LYS A 164 -18.14 4.69 -3.32
C LYS A 164 -19.32 4.07 -2.58
N GLY A 165 -19.21 3.97 -1.26
CA GLY A 165 -20.25 3.43 -0.38
C GLY A 165 -20.47 1.92 -0.53
N LYS A 166 -19.55 1.20 -1.17
CA LYS A 166 -19.61 -0.26 -1.33
C LYS A 166 -19.21 -1.04 -0.08
N ILE A 167 -18.58 -0.36 0.87
CA ILE A 167 -18.22 -0.89 2.18
C ILE A 167 -18.85 -0.02 3.25
N ASP A 168 -19.06 -0.59 4.43
CA ASP A 168 -19.55 0.14 5.59
C ASP A 168 -18.42 0.59 6.54
N GLU A 169 -18.80 1.28 7.62
CA GLU A 169 -17.87 1.77 8.64
C GLU A 169 -17.14 0.66 9.41
N ASN A 170 -17.77 -0.51 9.58
CA ASN A 170 -17.14 -1.65 10.24
C ASN A 170 -16.08 -2.29 9.32
N GLN A 171 -16.27 -2.21 8.01
CA GLN A 171 -15.32 -2.69 7.01
C GLN A 171 -14.19 -1.67 6.75
N ALA A 172 -14.42 -0.38 6.97
CA ALA A 172 -13.38 0.64 6.82
C ALA A 172 -12.35 0.59 7.97
N MET A 173 -11.07 0.61 7.62
CA MET A 173 -9.96 0.58 8.57
C MET A 173 -8.89 1.61 8.18
N THR A 174 -8.38 2.36 9.16
CA THR A 174 -7.25 3.27 9.00
C THR A 174 -5.93 2.53 9.25
N GLY A 175 -4.80 3.09 8.78
CA GLY A 175 -3.48 2.53 9.09
C GLY A 175 -3.15 2.50 10.57
N ALA A 176 -3.64 3.50 11.33
CA ALA A 176 -3.47 3.56 12.78
C ALA A 176 -4.19 2.40 13.49
N GLU A 177 -5.44 2.10 13.11
CA GLU A 177 -6.18 0.96 13.65
C GLU A 177 -5.52 -0.38 13.31
N LEU A 178 -5.06 -0.53 12.05
CA LEU A 178 -4.32 -1.72 11.64
C LEU A 178 -3.06 -1.92 12.51
N CYS A 179 -2.30 -0.85 12.73
CA CYS A 179 -1.08 -0.91 13.55
C CYS A 179 -1.38 -1.17 15.03
N GLN A 180 -2.51 -0.65 15.54
CA GLN A 180 -2.98 -0.93 16.90
C GLN A 180 -3.31 -2.41 17.09
N ILE A 181 -4.07 -3.01 16.16
CA ILE A 181 -4.37 -4.46 16.16
C ILE A 181 -3.06 -5.24 16.11
N LEU A 182 -2.16 -4.86 15.20
CA LEU A 182 -0.87 -5.51 15.03
C LEU A 182 0.13 -5.20 16.13
N ARG A 183 -0.13 -4.28 17.07
CA ARG A 183 0.82 -3.84 18.11
C ARG A 183 2.19 -3.43 17.53
N ILE A 184 2.16 -2.65 16.46
CA ILE A 184 3.35 -2.07 15.80
C ILE A 184 3.26 -0.54 15.78
N ASP A 185 4.42 0.12 15.63
CA ASP A 185 4.50 1.58 15.67
C ASP A 185 4.11 2.20 14.31
N TYR A 186 2.92 2.80 14.27
CA TYR A 186 2.41 3.51 13.09
C TYR A 186 3.29 4.71 12.71
N GLU A 187 3.75 5.49 13.69
CA GLU A 187 4.55 6.70 13.45
C GLU A 187 5.92 6.35 12.90
N LYS A 188 6.54 5.27 13.39
CA LYS A 188 7.79 4.74 12.82
C LYS A 188 7.64 4.45 11.32
N ILE A 189 6.54 3.80 10.92
CA ILE A 189 6.27 3.49 9.51
C ILE A 189 6.04 4.77 8.70
N LEU A 190 5.26 5.72 9.22
CA LEU A 190 5.04 7.01 8.55
C LEU A 190 6.33 7.78 8.35
N GLN A 191 7.18 7.89 9.38
CA GLN A 191 8.46 8.59 9.32
C GLN A 191 9.40 7.98 8.27
N GLN A 192 9.49 6.64 8.22
CA GLN A 192 10.26 5.95 7.19
C GLN A 192 9.75 6.31 5.79
N ARG A 193 8.43 6.30 5.59
CA ARG A 193 7.82 6.63 4.30
C ARG A 193 7.98 8.10 3.92
N MET A 194 7.92 9.02 4.88
CA MET A 194 8.19 10.45 4.66
C MET A 194 9.64 10.70 4.22
N SER A 195 10.60 9.99 4.83
CA SER A 195 12.01 10.04 4.42
C SER A 195 12.18 9.55 2.97
N ASP A 196 11.53 8.44 2.62
CA ASP A 196 11.53 7.92 1.24
C ASP A 196 10.88 8.90 0.25
N ALA A 197 9.80 9.58 0.65
CA ALA A 197 9.14 10.61 -0.16
C ALA A 197 10.05 11.81 -0.39
N ALA A 198 10.73 12.30 0.65
CA ALA A 198 11.66 13.42 0.56
C ALA A 198 12.79 13.12 -0.42
N ALA A 199 13.39 11.93 -0.32
CA ALA A 199 14.48 11.59 -1.22
C ALA A 199 14.00 11.13 -2.62
N ASN A 200 12.74 10.73 -2.80
CA ASN A 200 12.12 10.60 -4.12
C ASN A 200 11.94 11.97 -4.80
N ARG A 201 11.48 12.98 -4.04
CA ARG A 201 11.36 14.36 -4.53
C ARG A 201 12.73 14.90 -4.95
N ALA A 202 13.75 14.73 -4.12
CA ALA A 202 15.11 15.17 -4.45
C ALA A 202 15.63 14.49 -5.72
N PHE A 203 15.46 13.17 -5.83
CA PHE A 203 15.84 12.40 -7.01
C PHE A 203 15.12 12.87 -8.27
N PHE A 204 13.80 13.08 -8.20
CA PHE A 204 13.01 13.53 -9.34
C PHE A 204 13.48 14.89 -9.86
N ILE A 205 13.73 15.85 -8.96
CA ILE A 205 14.23 17.18 -9.33
C ILE A 205 15.63 17.08 -9.95
N ASP A 206 16.53 16.30 -9.37
CA ASP A 206 17.88 16.10 -9.89
C ASP A 206 17.87 15.52 -11.31
N GLU A 207 17.08 14.45 -11.55
CA GLU A 207 16.94 13.86 -12.88
C GLU A 207 16.28 14.81 -13.88
N LEU A 208 15.29 15.59 -13.46
CA LEU A 208 14.62 16.58 -14.31
C LEU A 208 15.61 17.65 -14.80
N LEU A 209 16.53 18.09 -13.94
CA LEU A 209 17.51 19.15 -14.25
C LEU A 209 18.74 18.64 -15.01
N LYS A 210 18.90 17.32 -15.17
CA LYS A 210 19.95 16.73 -16.03
C LYS A 210 19.68 16.97 -17.51
N ASP A 211 18.42 17.12 -17.90
CA ASP A 211 18.06 17.47 -19.26
C ASP A 211 18.36 18.96 -19.54
N PRO A 212 19.28 19.29 -20.47
CA PRO A 212 19.65 20.67 -20.74
C PRO A 212 18.50 21.54 -21.26
N MET A 213 17.59 20.96 -22.05
CA MET A 213 16.45 21.67 -22.62
C MET A 213 15.44 22.01 -21.53
N ILE A 214 15.07 21.03 -20.71
CA ILE A 214 14.14 21.25 -19.59
C ILE A 214 14.71 22.28 -18.60
N ARG A 215 16.01 22.15 -18.27
CA ARG A 215 16.66 23.11 -17.38
C ARG A 215 16.61 24.53 -17.94
N LYS A 216 16.84 24.70 -19.24
CA LYS A 216 16.75 26.00 -19.92
C LYS A 216 15.32 26.55 -19.81
N ASP A 217 14.31 25.75 -20.14
CA ASP A 217 12.90 26.16 -20.11
C ASP A 217 12.48 26.59 -18.70
N ILE A 218 12.90 25.86 -17.66
CA ILE A 218 12.63 26.22 -16.26
C ILE A 218 13.27 27.57 -15.90
N ILE A 219 14.51 27.81 -16.30
CA ILE A 219 15.20 29.09 -16.03
C ILE A 219 14.46 30.25 -16.70
N GLU A 220 14.04 30.09 -17.95
CA GLU A 220 13.30 31.12 -18.69
C GLU A 220 11.96 31.44 -18.00
N ILE A 221 11.22 30.43 -17.54
CA ILE A 221 9.97 30.60 -16.78
C ILE A 221 10.21 31.36 -15.47
N LEU A 222 11.27 31.01 -14.73
CA LEU A 222 11.57 31.65 -13.45
C LEU A 222 11.98 33.13 -13.62
N ILE A 223 12.73 33.46 -14.67
CA ILE A 223 13.07 34.85 -15.01
C ILE A 223 11.79 35.65 -15.31
N ALA A 224 10.92 35.13 -16.16
CA ALA A 224 9.66 35.79 -16.52
C ALA A 224 8.74 36.01 -15.30
N ALA A 225 8.68 35.04 -14.38
CA ALA A 225 7.89 35.15 -13.14
C ALA A 225 8.44 36.24 -12.19
N ALA A 226 9.77 36.36 -12.09
CA ALA A 226 10.43 37.37 -11.27
C ALA A 226 10.22 38.80 -11.82
N GLU A 227 10.26 38.97 -13.15
CA GLU A 227 9.97 40.26 -13.80
C GLU A 227 8.52 40.71 -13.59
N THR A 228 7.57 39.77 -13.71
CA THR A 228 6.14 40.02 -13.47
C THR A 228 5.88 40.47 -12.02
N SER A 229 6.53 39.81 -11.06
CA SER A 229 6.41 40.12 -9.63
C SER A 229 7.01 41.49 -9.24
N ARG A 230 7.93 42.03 -10.06
CA ARG A 230 8.51 43.36 -9.87
C ARG A 230 7.66 44.48 -10.47
N ARG A 231 6.83 44.19 -11.48
CA ARG A 231 5.93 45.16 -12.11
C ARG A 231 4.60 45.33 -11.35
N SER A 232 4.26 44.40 -10.46
CA SER A 232 3.06 44.41 -9.62
C SER A 232 3.27 44.97 -8.21
N ARG A 233 4.49 45.44 -7.90
CA ARG A 233 4.85 46.19 -6.69
C ARG A 233 5.11 47.64 -7.04
#